data_AF-A0A2X1UIP4-F1
#
_entry.id   AF-A0A2X1UIP4-F1
#
_cell.length_a   1.000
_cell.length_b   1.000
_cell.length_c   1.000
_cell.angle_alpha   90.00
_cell.angle_beta   90.00
_cell.angle_gamma   90.00
#
_symmetry.space_group_name_H-M   'P 1'
#
loop_
_entity.id
_entity.type
_entity.pdbx_description
1 polymer ?
#
loop_
_entity_poly.entity_id
_entity_poly.type
_entity_poly.pdbx_seq_one_letter_code
_entity_poly.pdbx_strand_id
1 'polypeptide(L)'
;MTNATDRRQIVELVNEARKAGARLQRVCQELGIGLNTYRRWSTGTEDQRRHAVHPLPAHALTPEERQTILDTCHRPEFASLPPAQIVTRLLDEEQCYLASESSFYRVLRQAGEQHRRGRAAAPRHKGPPPSSLCR
;
A
#
# COMPACT_ATOMS: atom_id res chain seq x y z
N MET A 1 -14.59 2.03 11.93
CA MET A 1 -15.20 2.48 10.67
C MET A 1 -16.58 1.84 10.56
N THR A 2 -17.66 2.61 10.45
CA THR A 2 -19.04 2.09 10.33
C THR A 2 -19.20 1.34 8.99
N ASN A 3 -19.71 0.10 9.01
CA ASN A 3 -19.85 -0.76 7.84
C ASN A 3 -20.88 -0.18 6.86
N ALA A 4 -20.82 -0.53 5.57
CA ALA A 4 -21.76 -0.06 4.55
C ALA A 4 -23.21 -0.43 4.87
N THR A 5 -23.45 -1.63 5.42
CA THR A 5 -24.77 -2.09 5.88
C THR A 5 -25.31 -1.23 7.01
N ASP A 6 -24.50 -0.99 8.05
CA ASP A 6 -24.86 -0.15 9.19
C ASP A 6 -25.23 1.27 8.75
N ARG A 7 -24.52 1.84 7.75
CA ARG A 7 -24.83 3.16 7.20
C ARG A 7 -26.21 3.21 6.56
N ARG A 8 -26.59 2.18 5.80
CA ARG A 8 -27.91 2.10 5.14
C ARG A 8 -29.03 2.01 6.19
N GLN A 9 -28.86 1.15 7.19
CA GLN A 9 -29.80 1.01 8.30
C GLN A 9 -29.98 2.33 9.08
N ILE A 10 -28.89 3.03 9.37
CA ILE A 10 -28.95 4.33 10.05
C ILE A 10 -29.71 5.37 9.20
N VAL A 11 -29.49 5.40 7.88
CA VAL A 11 -30.22 6.31 6.98
C VAL A 11 -31.71 5.98 6.94
N GLU A 12 -32.08 4.69 6.92
CA GLU A 12 -33.48 4.23 6.97
C GLU A 12 -34.17 4.66 8.27
N LEU A 13 -33.55 4.41 9.42
CA LEU A 13 -34.08 4.80 10.74
C LEU A 13 -34.27 6.32 10.86
N VAL A 14 -33.30 7.11 10.36
CA VAL A 14 -33.43 8.57 10.36
C VAL A 14 -34.58 9.04 9.47
N ASN A 15 -34.77 8.40 8.31
CA ASN A 15 -35.87 8.71 7.40
C ASN A 15 -37.23 8.35 8.00
N GLU A 16 -37.35 7.23 8.68
CA GLU A 16 -38.56 6.79 9.38
C GLU A 16 -38.94 7.76 10.50
N ALA A 17 -37.99 8.11 11.37
CA ALA A 17 -38.20 9.08 12.44
C ALA A 17 -38.61 10.46 11.89
N ARG A 18 -38.03 10.89 10.77
CA ARG A 18 -38.42 12.13 10.09
C ARG A 18 -39.84 12.07 9.54
N LYS A 19 -40.26 10.94 8.96
CA LYS A 19 -41.66 10.72 8.51
C LYS A 19 -42.65 10.78 9.67
N ALA A 20 -42.25 10.28 10.84
CA ALA A 20 -43.02 10.39 12.08
C ALA A 20 -43.05 11.81 12.69
N GLY A 21 -42.39 12.79 12.07
CA GLY A 21 -42.42 14.21 12.46
C GLY A 21 -41.22 14.66 13.31
N ALA A 22 -40.22 13.82 13.54
CA ALA A 22 -39.05 14.21 14.31
C ALA A 22 -38.13 15.19 13.56
N ARG A 23 -37.57 16.16 14.28
CA ARG A 23 -36.57 17.10 13.72
C ARG A 23 -35.28 16.35 13.42
N LEU A 24 -34.79 16.45 12.19
CA LEU A 24 -33.57 15.76 11.71
C LEU A 24 -32.36 15.93 12.65
N GLN A 25 -32.13 17.14 13.15
CA GLN A 25 -31.01 17.43 14.06
C GLN A 25 -31.11 16.64 15.37
N ARG A 26 -32.32 16.47 15.93
CA ARG A 26 -32.53 15.71 17.18
C ARG A 26 -32.29 14.22 16.94
N VAL A 27 -32.83 13.67 15.85
CA VAL A 27 -32.62 12.25 15.50
C VAL A 27 -31.14 11.92 15.29
N CYS A 28 -30.41 12.78 14.56
CA CYS A 28 -28.98 12.61 14.37
C CYS A 28 -28.20 12.70 15.69
N GLN A 29 -28.59 13.58 16.62
CA GLN A 29 -27.98 13.70 17.94
C GLN A 29 -28.19 12.45 18.79
N GLU A 30 -29.41 11.89 18.83
CA GLU A 30 -29.72 10.65 19.56
C GLU A 30 -28.92 9.46 19.03
N LEU A 31 -28.72 9.38 17.71
CA LEU A 31 -27.93 8.33 17.07
C LEU A 31 -26.40 8.58 17.15
N GLY A 32 -25.97 9.68 17.77
CA GLY A 32 -24.55 10.03 17.88
C GLY A 32 -23.87 10.36 16.54
N ILE A 33 -24.64 10.71 15.51
CA ILE A 33 -24.12 11.03 14.17
C ILE A 33 -24.20 12.53 13.87
N GLY A 34 -23.16 13.05 13.22
CA GLY A 34 -23.18 14.41 12.70
C GLY A 34 -24.17 14.58 11.54
N LEU A 35 -24.80 15.75 11.44
CA LEU A 35 -25.77 16.05 10.37
C LEU A 35 -25.14 15.98 8.97
N ASN A 36 -23.87 16.38 8.83
CA ASN A 36 -23.11 16.24 7.58
C ASN A 36 -22.81 14.77 7.25
N THR A 37 -22.63 13.92 8.27
CA THR A 37 -22.42 12.47 8.09
C THR A 37 -23.68 11.80 7.56
N TYR A 38 -24.84 12.13 8.13
CA TYR A 38 -26.13 11.67 7.60
C TYR A 38 -26.33 12.14 6.16
N ARG A 39 -26.13 13.43 5.86
CA ARG A 39 -26.28 13.97 4.49
C ARG A 39 -25.40 13.24 3.49
N ARG A 40 -24.13 13.00 3.84
CA ARG A 40 -23.15 12.27 3.01
C ARG A 40 -23.56 10.81 2.77
N TRP A 41 -24.13 10.14 3.76
CA TRP A 41 -24.64 8.77 3.58
C TRP A 41 -25.95 8.74 2.79
N SER A 42 -26.82 9.73 2.99
CA SER A 42 -28.10 9.88 2.29
C SER A 42 -27.95 10.18 0.80
N THR A 43 -26.85 10.82 0.37
CA THR A 43 -26.57 11.05 -1.06
C THR A 43 -26.07 9.80 -1.78
N GLY A 44 -25.91 8.68 -1.09
CA GLY A 44 -25.58 7.38 -1.71
C GLY A 44 -24.18 7.30 -2.32
N THR A 45 -23.33 8.30 -2.11
CA THR A 45 -21.95 8.29 -2.61
C THR A 45 -21.10 7.39 -1.71
N GLU A 46 -21.06 6.11 -2.06
CA GLU A 46 -20.05 5.20 -1.51
C GLU A 46 -18.65 5.73 -1.85
N ASP A 47 -17.67 5.44 -0.99
CA ASP A 47 -16.28 5.86 -1.25
C ASP A 47 -15.75 5.08 -2.47
N GLN A 48 -15.84 5.71 -3.64
CA GLN A 48 -15.45 5.12 -4.92
C GLN A 48 -13.94 5.00 -5.10
N ARG A 49 -13.10 5.48 -4.15
CA ARG A 49 -11.64 5.36 -4.27
C ARG A 49 -11.18 3.92 -4.44
N ARG A 50 -11.92 2.94 -3.89
CA ARG A 50 -11.63 1.51 -4.06
C ARG A 50 -11.93 0.98 -5.47
N HIS A 51 -12.86 1.64 -6.18
CA HIS A 51 -13.32 1.27 -7.51
C HIS A 51 -12.74 2.18 -8.61
N ALA A 52 -11.92 3.16 -8.23
CA ALA A 52 -11.24 4.04 -9.16
C ALA A 52 -10.30 3.20 -10.04
N VAL A 53 -10.50 3.27 -11.35
CA VAL A 53 -9.57 2.67 -12.32
C VAL A 53 -8.30 3.52 -12.30
N HIS A 54 -7.23 2.98 -11.73
CA HIS A 54 -5.92 3.60 -11.79
C HIS A 54 -5.25 3.20 -13.11
N PRO A 55 -5.06 4.12 -14.07
CA PRO A 55 -4.34 3.80 -15.29
C PRO A 55 -2.90 3.41 -14.95
N LEU A 56 -2.30 2.53 -15.75
CA LEU A 56 -0.88 2.27 -15.62
C LEU A 56 -0.12 3.58 -15.88
N PRO A 57 0.86 3.94 -15.03
CA PRO A 57 1.68 5.10 -15.28
C PRO A 57 2.50 4.88 -16.56
N ALA A 58 2.73 5.94 -17.34
CA ALA A 58 3.45 5.87 -18.62
C ALA A 58 4.88 5.32 -18.49
N HIS A 59 5.48 5.41 -17.31
CA HIS A 59 6.82 4.91 -17.01
C HIS A 59 6.79 3.55 -16.28
N ALA A 60 5.66 2.84 -16.32
CA ALA A 60 5.59 1.49 -15.79
C ALA A 60 6.47 0.56 -16.64
N LEU A 61 7.35 -0.19 -15.97
CA LEU A 61 8.16 -1.21 -16.63
C LEU A 61 7.26 -2.22 -17.34
N THR A 62 7.52 -2.43 -18.62
CA THR A 62 6.88 -3.45 -19.44
C THR A 62 7.24 -4.84 -18.91
N PRO A 63 6.44 -5.88 -19.21
CA PRO A 63 6.78 -7.25 -18.81
C PRO A 63 8.14 -7.70 -19.34
N GLU A 64 8.51 -7.28 -20.55
CA GLU A 64 9.80 -7.57 -21.19
C GLU A 64 10.96 -6.93 -20.43
N GLU A 65 10.86 -5.63 -20.10
CA GLU A 65 11.88 -4.93 -19.31
C GLU A 65 12.07 -5.56 -17.93
N ARG A 66 10.98 -6.02 -17.29
CA ARG A 66 11.07 -6.74 -16.01
C ARG A 66 11.82 -8.05 -16.14
N GLN A 67 11.60 -8.78 -17.24
CA GLN A 67 12.32 -10.03 -17.48
C GLN A 67 13.80 -9.77 -17.71
N THR A 68 14.16 -8.76 -18.51
CA THR A 68 15.57 -8.36 -18.72
C THR A 68 16.27 -8.01 -17.41
N ILE A 69 15.57 -7.33 -16.49
CA ILE A 69 16.08 -7.03 -15.14
C ILE A 69 16.34 -8.32 -14.34
N LEU A 70 15.42 -9.29 -14.39
CA LEU A 70 15.57 -10.58 -13.70
C LEU A 70 16.74 -11.39 -14.29
N ASP A 71 16.81 -11.49 -15.61
CA ASP A 71 17.87 -12.21 -16.32
C ASP A 71 19.24 -11.63 -15.96
N THR A 72 19.34 -10.30 -15.89
CA THR A 72 20.55 -9.60 -15.45
C THR A 72 20.88 -9.94 -13.99
N CYS A 73 19.88 -9.95 -13.09
CA CYS A 73 20.08 -10.35 -11.70
C CYS A 73 20.46 -11.84 -11.52
N HIS A 74 20.19 -12.69 -12.52
CA HIS A 74 20.51 -14.11 -12.53
C HIS A 74 21.86 -14.44 -13.14
N ARG A 75 22.49 -13.49 -13.85
CA ARG A 75 23.85 -13.67 -14.37
C ARG A 75 24.80 -14.04 -13.23
N PRO A 76 25.75 -14.98 -13.45
CA PRO A 76 26.63 -15.48 -12.40
C PRO A 76 27.47 -14.38 -11.74
N GLU A 77 27.83 -13.34 -12.50
CA GLU A 77 28.55 -12.16 -12.06
C GLU A 77 27.78 -11.32 -11.03
N PHE A 78 26.45 -11.30 -11.15
CA PHE A 78 25.55 -10.42 -10.39
C PHE A 78 24.67 -11.15 -9.38
N ALA A 79 24.59 -12.48 -9.45
CA ALA A 79 23.75 -13.31 -8.60
C ALA A 79 23.94 -13.06 -7.10
N SER A 80 25.19 -12.82 -6.67
CA SER A 80 25.54 -12.56 -5.27
C SER A 80 25.57 -11.07 -4.88
N LEU A 81 25.44 -10.16 -5.84
CA LEU A 81 25.57 -8.73 -5.63
C LEU A 81 24.21 -8.09 -5.27
N PRO A 82 24.21 -7.03 -4.44
CA PRO A 82 23.00 -6.25 -4.19
C PRO A 82 22.63 -5.40 -5.43
N PRO A 83 21.33 -5.11 -5.65
CA PRO A 83 20.86 -4.30 -6.76
C PRO A 83 21.58 -2.96 -6.95
N ALA A 84 21.97 -2.29 -5.86
CA ALA A 84 22.75 -1.06 -5.91
C ALA A 84 24.07 -1.23 -6.70
N GLN A 85 24.80 -2.32 -6.43
CA GLN A 85 26.07 -2.61 -7.10
C GLN A 85 25.86 -3.07 -8.54
N ILE A 86 24.77 -3.81 -8.81
CA ILE A 86 24.41 -4.23 -10.16
C ILE A 86 24.16 -3.01 -11.05
N VAL A 87 23.36 -2.05 -10.58
CA VAL A 87 23.05 -0.82 -11.33
C VAL A 87 24.32 -0.02 -11.64
N THR A 88 25.23 0.14 -10.67
CA THR A 88 26.51 0.82 -10.90
C THR A 88 27.36 0.11 -11.95
N ARG A 89 27.51 -1.22 -11.86
CA ARG A 89 28.29 -1.98 -12.83
C ARG A 89 27.71 -1.96 -14.23
N LEU A 90 26.38 -2.06 -14.37
CA LEU A 90 25.73 -1.95 -15.68
C LEU A 90 26.01 -0.61 -16.36
N LEU A 91 26.06 0.47 -15.59
CA LEU A 91 26.38 1.80 -16.11
C LEU A 91 27.87 1.94 -16.47
N ASP A 92 28.75 1.45 -15.61
CA ASP A 92 30.20 1.63 -15.78
C ASP A 92 30.79 0.66 -16.82
N GLU A 93 30.42 -0.62 -16.75
CA GLU A 93 31.00 -1.70 -17.55
C GLU A 93 30.23 -1.91 -18.87
N GLU A 94 28.90 -1.89 -18.83
CA GLU A 94 28.04 -2.20 -19.98
C GLU A 94 27.40 -0.95 -20.61
N GLN A 95 27.61 0.23 -20.03
CA GLN A 95 27.03 1.52 -20.48
C GLN A 95 25.51 1.46 -20.70
N CYS A 96 24.82 0.60 -19.95
CA CYS A 96 23.42 0.28 -20.13
C CYS A 96 22.59 0.73 -18.92
N TYR A 97 21.53 1.48 -19.18
CA TYR A 97 20.54 1.84 -18.16
C TYR A 97 19.24 1.05 -18.37
N LEU A 98 18.97 0.09 -17.49
CA LEU A 98 17.71 -0.66 -17.49
C LEU A 98 16.65 0.03 -16.64
N ALA A 99 16.96 0.31 -15.37
CA ALA A 99 16.04 0.95 -14.43
C ALA A 99 16.77 1.47 -13.18
N SER A 100 16.06 2.25 -12.37
CA SER A 100 16.55 2.70 -11.07
C SER A 100 16.71 1.53 -10.07
N GLU A 101 17.60 1.69 -9.09
CA GLU A 101 17.79 0.71 -7.99
C GLU A 101 16.48 0.32 -7.31
N SER A 102 15.61 1.30 -7.04
CA SER A 102 14.29 1.06 -6.43
C SER A 102 13.38 0.18 -7.28
N SER A 103 13.52 0.26 -8.60
CA SER A 103 12.78 -0.57 -9.55
C SER A 103 13.32 -2.00 -9.58
N PHE A 104 14.64 -2.21 -9.51
CA PHE A 104 15.23 -3.55 -9.33
C PHE A 104 14.69 -4.22 -8.06
N TYR A 105 14.70 -3.53 -6.92
CA TYR A 105 14.11 -4.08 -5.69
C TYR A 105 12.61 -4.35 -5.81
N ARG A 106 11.87 -3.54 -6.57
CA ARG A 106 10.43 -3.76 -6.79
C ARG A 106 10.21 -5.02 -7.65
N VAL A 107 10.99 -5.23 -8.71
CA VAL A 107 10.92 -6.42 -9.57
C VAL A 107 11.32 -7.68 -8.80
N LEU A 108 12.42 -7.67 -8.06
CA LEU A 108 12.84 -8.80 -7.23
C LEU A 108 11.82 -9.16 -6.14
N ARG A 109 11.16 -8.15 -5.53
CA ARG A 109 10.06 -8.39 -4.58
C ARG A 109 8.86 -9.04 -5.24
N GLN A 110 8.48 -8.60 -6.43
CA GLN A 110 7.37 -9.19 -7.17
C GLN A 110 7.65 -10.63 -7.60
N ALA A 111 8.91 -10.94 -7.95
CA ALA A 111 9.35 -12.30 -8.27
C ALA A 111 9.55 -13.20 -7.03
N GLY A 112 9.45 -12.66 -5.81
CA GLY A 112 9.76 -13.41 -4.59
C GLY A 112 11.26 -13.71 -4.41
N GLU A 113 12.12 -13.07 -5.19
CA GLU A 113 13.56 -13.31 -5.21
C GLU A 113 14.38 -12.27 -4.44
N GLN A 114 13.70 -11.46 -3.61
CA GLN A 114 14.37 -10.57 -2.67
C GLN A 114 14.96 -11.36 -1.49
N HIS A 115 15.78 -12.34 -1.81
CA HIS A 115 16.62 -13.05 -0.87
C HIS A 115 17.81 -12.18 -0.52
N ARG A 116 18.44 -12.53 0.58
CA ARG A 116 19.64 -11.84 1.01
C ARG A 116 20.79 -12.13 0.05
N ARG A 117 21.31 -11.06 -0.56
CA ARG A 117 22.48 -11.10 -1.44
C ARG A 117 23.68 -10.54 -0.67
N GLY A 118 24.79 -11.28 -0.65
CA GLY A 118 26.03 -10.90 0.02
C GLY A 118 26.38 -11.69 1.29
N ARG A 119 27.61 -11.49 1.79
CA ARG A 119 28.23 -12.28 2.88
C ARG A 119 27.86 -11.82 4.30
N ALA A 120 27.08 -10.75 4.44
CA ALA A 120 26.73 -10.24 5.77
C ALA A 120 25.99 -11.32 6.58
N ALA A 121 26.19 -11.40 7.90
CA ALA A 121 25.52 -12.38 8.78
C ALA A 121 24.10 -11.93 9.15
N ALA A 122 23.14 -12.86 9.30
CA ALA A 122 21.72 -12.49 9.48
C ALA A 122 21.58 -11.54 10.66
N PRO A 123 20.73 -10.49 10.57
CA PRO A 123 20.47 -9.63 11.72
C PRO A 123 20.09 -10.50 12.90
N ARG A 124 20.92 -10.48 13.95
CA ARG A 124 20.64 -11.21 15.18
C ARG A 124 19.63 -10.40 15.97
N HIS A 125 18.50 -11.01 16.31
CA HIS A 125 17.55 -10.41 17.24
C HIS A 125 18.21 -10.33 18.62
N LYS A 126 18.79 -9.17 18.94
CA LYS A 126 19.16 -8.85 20.31
C LYS A 126 17.84 -8.65 21.04
N GLY A 127 17.55 -9.49 22.04
CA GLY A 127 16.32 -9.41 22.82
C GLY A 127 16.08 -8.00 23.39
N PRO A 128 14.92 -7.77 24.03
CA PRO A 128 14.60 -6.48 24.62
C PRO A 128 15.76 -6.01 25.52
N PRO A 129 16.08 -4.69 25.53
CA PRO A 129 17.14 -4.17 26.38
C PRO A 129 16.85 -4.53 27.84
N PRO A 130 17.89 -4.82 28.66
CA PRO A 130 17.68 -5.11 30.07
C PRO A 130 16.97 -3.91 30.71
N SER A 131 15.87 -4.17 31.42
CA SER A 131 15.19 -3.15 32.21
C SER A 131 16.14 -2.68 33.30
N SER A 132 16.79 -1.53 33.10
CA SER A 132 17.45 -0.83 34.19
C SER A 132 16.35 -0.34 35.12
N LEU A 133 16.06 -1.12 36.16
CA LEU A 133 15.33 -0.62 37.32
C LEU A 133 16.23 0.45 37.94
N CYS A 134 15.96 1.72 37.62
CA CYS A 134 16.48 2.83 38.40
C CYS A 134 15.95 2.66 39.82
N ARG A 135 16.87 2.49 40.76
CA ARG A 135 16.61 2.49 42.20
C ARG A 135 17.27 3.71 42.82
#